data_AF-A0A849R3M8-F1
#
_entry.id   AF-A0A849R3M8-F1
#
_cell.length_a   1.000
_cell.length_b   1.000
_cell.length_c   1.000
_cell.angle_alpha   90.00
_cell.angle_beta   90.00
_cell.angle_gamma   90.00
#
_symmetry.space_group_name_H-M   'P 1'
#
loop_
_entity.id
_entity.type
_entity.pdbx_description
1 polymer ?
#
loop_
_entity_poly.entity_id
_entity_poly.type
_entity_poly.pdbx_seq_one_letter_code
_entity_poly.pdbx_strand_id
1 'polypeptide(L)'
;MTKEKFMFKCDVCRQQYQNGPHRYEGHRLKLYGDIICCDSCWNSNLDGWVPHFEPILLEHLKQKGLSVPERNANERLPRNWQNQ
;
A
#
# COMPACT_ATOMS: atom_id res chain seq x y z
N MET A 1 12.63 29.80 -6.83
CA MET A 1 12.77 28.79 -5.76
C MET A 1 12.27 27.46 -6.30
N THR A 2 13.15 26.48 -6.52
CA THR A 2 12.75 25.10 -6.83
C THR A 2 12.06 24.53 -5.60
N LYS A 3 10.77 24.19 -5.72
CA LYS A 3 10.06 23.49 -4.64
C LYS A 3 10.75 22.14 -4.43
N GLU A 4 11.40 21.95 -3.28
CA GLU A 4 11.98 20.65 -2.93
C GLU A 4 10.89 19.58 -2.97
N LYS A 5 11.18 18.50 -3.70
CA LYS A 5 10.31 17.32 -3.76
C LYS A 5 10.87 16.28 -2.81
N PHE A 6 10.09 15.94 -1.78
CA PHE A 6 10.42 14.83 -0.91
C PHE A 6 10.00 13.53 -1.57
N MET A 7 10.98 12.75 -2.01
CA MET A 7 10.78 11.47 -2.70
C MET A 7 10.94 10.31 -1.72
N PHE A 8 10.04 9.34 -1.77
CA PHE A 8 10.00 8.15 -0.93
C PHE A 8 9.90 6.90 -1.78
N LYS A 9 10.20 5.75 -1.21
CA LYS A 9 10.11 4.45 -1.89
C LYS A 9 8.83 3.74 -1.49
N CYS A 10 8.05 3.31 -2.47
CA CYS A 10 6.85 2.51 -2.24
C CYS A 10 7.23 1.12 -1.69
N ASP A 11 6.62 0.68 -0.60
CA ASP A 11 6.90 -0.64 -0.01
C ASP A 11 6.34 -1.80 -0.84
N VAL A 12 5.42 -1.49 -1.75
CA VAL A 12 4.76 -2.45 -2.66
C VAL A 12 5.54 -2.54 -3.98
N CYS A 13 5.47 -1.54 -4.86
CA CYS A 13 6.12 -1.61 -6.18
C CYS A 13 7.58 -1.18 -6.21
N ARG A 14 8.14 -0.70 -5.08
CA ARG A 14 9.53 -0.20 -4.95
C ARG A 14 9.89 1.01 -5.81
N GLN A 15 8.94 1.59 -6.55
CA GLN A 15 9.13 2.85 -7.28
C GLN A 15 9.16 4.06 -6.34
N GLN A 16 9.69 5.17 -6.83
CA GLN A 16 9.69 6.43 -6.09
C GLN A 16 8.34 7.15 -6.24
N TYR A 17 7.89 7.79 -5.17
CA TYR A 17 6.70 8.65 -5.14
C TYR A 17 6.99 9.92 -4.33
N GLN A 18 6.21 10.98 -4.57
CA GLN A 18 6.35 12.25 -3.88
C GLN A 18 5.42 12.33 -2.67
N ASN A 19 5.95 12.73 -1.52
CA ASN A 19 5.15 12.94 -0.32
C ASN A 19 5.67 14.11 0.52
N GLY A 20 5.08 15.29 0.37
CA GLY A 20 5.52 16.50 1.05
C GLY A 20 4.69 17.72 0.64
N PRO A 21 5.18 18.95 0.90
CA PRO A 21 4.41 20.16 0.62
C PRO A 21 3.83 20.15 -0.80
N HIS A 22 2.51 20.28 -0.88
CA HIS A 22 1.69 20.30 -2.10
C HIS A 22 1.46 18.97 -2.85
N ARG A 23 2.02 17.82 -2.42
CA ARG A 23 1.76 16.53 -3.06
C ARG A 23 1.97 15.37 -2.09
N TYR A 24 0.91 14.60 -1.84
CA TYR A 24 0.90 13.48 -0.89
C TYR A 24 0.40 12.20 -1.55
N GLU A 25 1.29 11.46 -2.19
CA GLU A 25 0.93 10.23 -2.92
C GLU A 25 1.04 8.96 -2.06
N GLY A 26 1.46 9.09 -0.80
CA GLY A 26 1.66 7.96 0.10
C GLY A 26 0.38 7.53 0.82
N HIS A 27 -0.01 6.27 0.68
CA HIS A 27 -1.13 5.66 1.38
C HIS A 27 -0.64 4.69 2.45
N ARG A 28 -0.96 4.97 3.71
CA ARG A 28 -0.63 4.11 4.84
C ARG A 28 -1.55 2.89 4.88
N LEU A 29 -0.95 1.70 4.81
CA LEU A 29 -1.63 0.42 4.78
C LEU A 29 -1.75 -0.18 6.18
N LYS A 30 -2.77 0.26 6.93
CA LYS A 30 -2.97 -0.14 8.34
C LYS A 30 -3.07 -1.66 8.55
N LEU A 31 -3.73 -2.37 7.63
CA LEU A 31 -3.87 -3.83 7.65
C LEU A 31 -2.55 -4.58 7.49
N TYR A 32 -1.51 -3.91 7.00
CA TYR A 32 -0.22 -4.51 6.62
C TYR A 32 0.92 -3.97 7.50
N GLY A 33 0.59 -3.65 8.75
CA GLY A 33 1.54 -3.13 9.72
C GLY A 33 2.08 -1.75 9.36
N ASP A 34 1.27 -0.91 8.71
CA ASP A 34 1.60 0.49 8.41
C ASP A 34 2.72 0.71 7.39
N ILE A 35 2.96 -0.25 6.48
CA ILE A 35 3.74 0.02 5.27
C ILE A 35 3.06 1.09 4.41
N ILE A 36 3.81 1.74 3.52
CA ILE A 36 3.28 2.82 2.67
C ILE A 36 3.36 2.41 1.19
N CYS A 37 2.25 2.57 0.47
CA CYS A 37 2.24 2.43 -0.99
C CYS A 37 2.05 3.79 -1.68
N CYS A 38 2.47 3.89 -2.94
CA CYS A 38 2.20 5.06 -3.77
C CYS A 38 0.75 5.06 -4.32
N ASP A 39 0.31 6.21 -4.83
CA ASP A 39 -0.97 6.41 -5.52
C ASP A 39 -1.20 5.37 -6.63
N SER A 40 -0.18 5.07 -7.44
CA SER A 40 -0.31 4.12 -8.54
C SER A 40 -0.67 2.72 -8.04
N CYS A 41 -0.06 2.27 -6.94
CA CYS A 41 -0.41 1.00 -6.32
C CYS A 41 -1.80 1.06 -5.68
N TRP A 42 -2.09 2.13 -4.92
CA TRP A 42 -3.35 2.31 -4.22
C TRP A 42 -4.57 2.31 -5.15
N ASN A 43 -4.43 2.98 -6.31
CA ASN A 43 -5.49 3.16 -7.30
C ASN A 43 -5.50 2.08 -8.39
N SER A 44 -4.53 1.15 -8.38
CA SER A 44 -4.43 0.10 -9.40
C SER A 44 -5.65 -0.81 -9.47
N ASN A 45 -6.32 -1.03 -8.34
CA ASN A 45 -7.53 -1.83 -8.25
C ASN A 45 -8.32 -1.49 -6.99
N LEU A 46 -9.56 -1.03 -7.15
CA LEU A 46 -10.40 -0.63 -6.03
C LEU A 46 -10.92 -1.82 -5.21
N ASP A 47 -11.01 -3.00 -5.83
CA ASP A 47 -11.53 -4.24 -5.27
C ASP A 47 -10.50 -5.05 -4.47
N GLY A 48 -9.40 -4.42 -4.04
CA GLY A 48 -8.34 -5.07 -3.29
C GLY A 48 -7.05 -5.22 -4.09
N TRP A 49 -6.05 -5.82 -3.44
CA TRP A 49 -4.74 -6.02 -4.04
C TRP A 49 -4.77 -7.08 -5.13
N VAL A 50 -4.19 -6.75 -6.28
CA VAL A 50 -3.99 -7.71 -7.36
C VAL A 50 -2.98 -8.79 -6.95
N PRO A 51 -3.10 -10.03 -7.48
CA PRO A 51 -2.24 -11.16 -7.09
C PRO A 51 -0.74 -10.88 -7.21
N HIS A 52 -0.35 -10.01 -8.14
CA HIS A 52 1.05 -9.62 -8.31
C HIS A 52 1.67 -8.96 -7.07
N PHE A 53 0.89 -8.22 -6.28
CA PHE A 53 1.37 -7.54 -5.07
C PHE A 53 1.23 -8.40 -3.81
N GLU A 54 0.45 -9.48 -3.87
CA GLU A 54 0.16 -10.32 -2.71
C GLU A 54 1.42 -10.91 -2.05
N PRO A 55 2.42 -11.48 -2.76
CA PRO A 55 3.63 -12.00 -2.14
C PRO A 55 4.39 -10.97 -1.30
N ILE A 56 4.42 -9.72 -1.77
CA ILE A 56 5.11 -8.63 -1.08
C ILE A 56 4.38 -8.26 0.21
N LEU A 57 3.05 -8.18 0.16
CA LEU A 57 2.22 -7.88 1.33
C LEU A 57 2.29 -8.99 2.38
N LEU A 58 2.23 -10.25 1.96
CA LEU A 58 2.34 -11.41 2.84
C LEU A 58 3.72 -11.50 3.50
N GLU A 59 4.79 -11.19 2.76
CA GLU A 59 6.14 -11.15 3.34
C GLU A 59 6.26 -10.06 4.40
N HIS A 60 5.72 -8.85 4.16
CA HIS A 60 5.69 -7.79 5.18
C HIS A 60 4.91 -8.20 6.43
N LEU A 61 3.77 -8.86 6.27
CA LEU A 61 2.98 -9.37 7.40
C LEU A 61 3.77 -10.42 8.19
N LYS A 62 4.40 -11.37 7.50
CA LYS A 62 5.23 -12.42 8.10
C LYS A 62 6.41 -11.82 8.88
N GLN A 63 7.13 -10.87 8.28
CA GLN A 63 8.26 -10.18 8.94
C GLN A 63 7.85 -9.45 10.21
N LYS A 64 6.60 -8.96 10.26
CA LYS A 64 6.03 -8.26 11.42
C LYS A 64 5.31 -9.17 12.40
N GLY A 65 5.21 -10.48 12.12
CA GLY A 65 4.44 -11.42 12.94
C GLY A 65 2.95 -11.11 12.98
N LEU A 66 2.41 -10.49 11.92
CA LEU A 66 1.00 -10.12 11.81
C LEU A 66 0.21 -11.21 11.07
N SER A 67 -1.05 -11.40 11.47
CA SER A 67 -1.97 -12.29 10.77
C SER A 67 -2.35 -11.73 9.40
N VAL A 68 -2.55 -12.63 8.43
CA VAL A 68 -3.09 -12.26 7.12
C VAL A 68 -4.54 -11.81 7.28
N PRO A 69 -4.94 -10.64 6.76
CA PRO A 69 -6.33 -10.20 6.84
C PRO A 69 -7.23 -11.12 6.02
N GLU A 70 -8.49 -11.21 6.43
CA GLU A 70 -9.51 -11.94 5.67
C GLU A 70 -9.65 -11.35 4.26
N ARG A 71 -9.79 -12.23 3.26
CA ARG A 71 -10.01 -11.81 1.88
C ARG A 71 -11.40 -11.20 1.74
N ASN A 72 -11.54 -10.23 0.85
CA ASN A 72 -12.84 -9.65 0.55
C ASN A 72 -13.69 -10.57 -0.35
N ALA A 73 -14.90 -10.12 -0.72
CA ALA A 73 -15.83 -10.86 -1.57
C ALA A 73 -15.27 -11.25 -2.95
N ASN A 74 -14.19 -10.61 -3.42
CA ASN A 74 -13.50 -10.92 -4.66
C ASN A 74 -12.29 -11.85 -4.45
N GLU A 75 -12.19 -12.49 -3.28
CA GLU A 75 -11.07 -13.34 -2.86
C GLU A 75 -9.70 -12.63 -2.90
N ARG A 76 -9.70 -11.30 -2.76
CA ARG A 76 -8.49 -10.49 -2.75
C ARG A 76 -8.16 -9.99 -1.35
N LEU A 77 -6.86 -9.77 -1.12
CA LEU A 77 -6.39 -9.05 0.05
C LEU A 77 -6.94 -7.61 0.03
N PRO A 78 -7.61 -7.14 1.09
CA PRO A 78 -8.28 -5.83 1.10
C PRO A 78 -7.29 -4.65 1.27
N ARG A 79 -7.50 -3.52 0.58
CA ARG A 79 -6.60 -2.35 0.71
C ARG A 79 -6.69 -1.65 2.08
N ASN A 80 -7.88 -1.68 2.68
CA ASN A 80 -8.24 -1.10 3.96
C ASN A 80 -9.36 -1.91 4.60
N TRP A 81 -9.68 -1.61 5.85
CA TRP A 81 -10.91 -2.10 6.47
C TRP A 81 -12.10 -1.65 5.62
N GLN A 82 -12.74 -2.58 4.93
CA GLN A 82 -14.06 -2.36 4.35
C GLN A 82 -15.03 -2.54 5.50
N ASN A 83 -15.51 -1.45 6.10
CA ASN A 83 -16.73 -1.54 6.89
C ASN A 83 -17.81 -2.04 5.93
N GLN A 84 -18.31 -3.25 6.19
CA GLN A 84 -19.48 -3.80 5.52
C GLN A 84 -20.67 -2.85 5.68
#